data_AF-A0A7X3L984-F1
#
_entry.id   AF-A0A7X3L984-F1
#
_cell.length_a   1.000
_cell.length_b   1.000
_cell.length_c   1.000
_cell.angle_alpha   90.00
_cell.angle_beta   90.00
_cell.angle_gamma   90.00
#
_symmetry.space_group_name_H-M   'P 1'
#
loop_
_entity.id
_entity.type
_entity.pdbx_description
1 polymer ?
#
loop_
_entity_poly.entity_id
_entity_poly.type
_entity_poly.pdbx_seq_one_letter_code
_entity_poly.pdbx_strand_id
1 'polypeptide(L)'
;MTATLVRASFFARLRAVGPCGPHLTQLEVDGLNNLLDAWERLGWPADPRPVAYTLATAWHECRLDLTIREEGLGRGHAYGVPVNGRVYYGRGAAQLTWIDNYRTFGRLLGLDLVGDPDLALVPATSAAILVLGARDGLFRPGHTLGRYFDAHTDDPVGARAIVNGDGAKNGARIAGYHRSFLAALEAALPAGAAQGAAPSPQPTAWWPRLRDAIRRNMQKGA
;
A
#
# COMPACT_ATOMS: atom_id res chain seq x y z
N MET A 1 22.58 -7.79 -0.43
CA MET A 1 21.56 -8.68 0.18
C MET A 1 20.58 -7.78 0.90
N THR A 2 19.34 -7.68 0.42
CA THR A 2 18.25 -7.03 1.17
C THR A 2 18.06 -7.79 2.47
N ALA A 3 17.93 -7.09 3.60
CA ALA A 3 17.62 -7.71 4.87
C ALA A 3 16.31 -8.50 4.74
N THR A 4 16.35 -9.81 4.90
CA THR A 4 15.14 -10.63 4.79
C THR A 4 14.33 -10.45 6.07
N LEU A 5 13.15 -9.82 5.96
CA LEU A 5 12.22 -9.67 7.07
C LEU A 5 11.77 -11.05 7.58
N VAL A 6 11.94 -11.34 8.86
CA VAL A 6 11.42 -12.57 9.47
C VAL A 6 9.93 -12.38 9.78
N ARG A 7 9.05 -12.74 8.82
CA ARG A 7 7.59 -12.58 8.92
C ARG A 7 7.01 -13.15 10.23
N ALA A 8 7.52 -14.27 10.71
CA ALA A 8 7.08 -14.87 11.98
C ALA A 8 7.30 -13.92 13.17
N SER A 9 8.48 -13.32 13.28
CA SER A 9 8.80 -12.32 14.31
C SER A 9 7.95 -11.06 14.17
N PHE A 10 7.71 -10.62 12.93
CA PHE A 10 6.85 -9.47 12.64
C PHE A 10 5.43 -9.71 13.19
N PHE A 11 4.80 -10.82 12.82
CA PHE A 11 3.45 -11.13 13.27
C PHE A 11 3.37 -11.45 14.77
N ALA A 12 4.40 -12.07 15.35
CA ALA A 12 4.48 -12.30 16.78
C ALA A 12 4.49 -10.97 17.55
N ARG A 13 5.35 -10.02 17.13
CA ARG A 13 5.41 -8.69 17.74
C ARG A 13 4.12 -7.91 17.48
N LEU A 14 3.57 -7.95 16.28
CA LEU A 14 2.33 -7.24 15.95
C LEU A 14 1.14 -7.74 16.80
N ARG A 15 1.02 -9.03 17.09
CA ARG A 15 -0.02 -9.52 18.02
C ARG A 15 0.18 -9.00 19.45
N ALA A 16 1.41 -8.73 19.87
CA ALA A 16 1.70 -8.23 21.22
C ALA A 16 1.45 -6.72 21.38
N VAL A 17 1.68 -5.91 20.33
CA VAL A 17 1.67 -4.43 20.44
C VAL A 17 0.86 -3.71 19.35
N GLY A 18 0.25 -4.48 18.46
CA GLY A 18 -0.37 -3.98 17.23
C GLY A 18 -1.77 -3.40 17.45
N PRO A 19 -2.22 -2.53 16.53
CA PRO A 19 -3.56 -1.96 16.57
C PRO A 19 -4.67 -2.99 16.31
N CYS A 20 -4.32 -4.19 15.83
CA CYS A 20 -5.23 -5.29 15.53
C CYS A 20 -5.54 -6.16 16.76
N GLY A 21 -4.85 -5.96 17.89
CA GLY A 21 -4.97 -6.82 19.06
C GLY A 21 -4.24 -8.18 18.91
N PRO A 22 -4.44 -9.11 19.87
CA PRO A 22 -3.69 -10.37 19.92
C PRO A 22 -4.07 -11.39 18.83
N HIS A 23 -5.22 -11.19 18.18
CA HIS A 23 -5.73 -12.09 17.15
C HIS A 23 -5.87 -11.34 15.84
N LEU A 24 -5.11 -11.79 14.84
CA LEU A 24 -5.24 -11.32 13.46
C LEU A 24 -6.17 -12.26 12.70
N THR A 25 -7.14 -11.69 12.01
CA THR A 25 -7.94 -12.39 11.01
C THR A 25 -7.07 -12.77 9.80
N GLN A 26 -7.52 -13.75 9.02
CA GLN A 26 -6.82 -14.13 7.80
C GLN A 26 -6.74 -12.97 6.79
N LEU A 27 -7.79 -12.13 6.72
CA LEU A 27 -7.81 -10.94 5.88
C LEU A 27 -6.69 -9.96 6.25
N GLU A 28 -6.49 -9.69 7.54
CA GLU A 28 -5.41 -8.80 8.00
C GLU A 28 -4.02 -9.40 7.73
N VAL A 29 -3.85 -10.71 7.95
CA VAL A 29 -2.61 -11.42 7.64
C VAL A 29 -2.29 -11.33 6.14
N ASP A 30 -3.27 -11.59 5.28
CA ASP A 30 -3.12 -11.53 3.83
C ASP A 30 -2.83 -10.11 3.35
N GLY A 31 -3.54 -9.10 3.87
CA GLY A 31 -3.31 -7.70 3.55
C GLY A 31 -1.89 -7.23 3.93
N LEU A 32 -1.42 -7.60 5.13
CA LEU A 32 -0.06 -7.30 5.57
C LEU A 32 0.99 -8.00 4.71
N ASN A 33 0.81 -9.29 4.39
CA ASN A 33 1.74 -9.99 3.51
C ASN A 33 1.79 -9.36 2.12
N ASN A 34 0.66 -8.98 1.51
CA ASN A 34 0.65 -8.31 0.20
C ASN A 34 1.40 -6.97 0.23
N LEU A 35 1.28 -6.18 1.30
CA LEU A 35 2.01 -4.91 1.44
C LEU A 35 3.50 -5.12 1.61
N LEU A 36 3.90 -6.08 2.44
CA LEU A 36 5.30 -6.39 2.67
C LEU A 36 5.96 -6.99 1.41
N ASP A 37 5.25 -7.87 0.70
CA ASP A 37 5.69 -8.43 -0.58
C ASP A 37 5.82 -7.34 -1.66
N ALA A 38 4.93 -6.33 -1.65
CA ALA A 38 5.03 -5.18 -2.54
C ALA A 38 6.32 -4.39 -2.27
N TRP A 39 6.69 -4.15 -1.01
CA TRP A 39 7.96 -3.51 -0.65
C TRP A 39 9.17 -4.35 -1.06
N GLU A 40 9.15 -5.66 -0.86
CA GLU A 40 10.23 -6.55 -1.29
C GLU A 40 10.45 -6.49 -2.81
N ARG A 41 9.36 -6.45 -3.59
CA ARG A 41 9.42 -6.34 -5.06
C ARG A 41 9.85 -4.95 -5.54
N LEU A 42 9.41 -3.89 -4.87
CA LEU A 42 9.66 -2.50 -5.25
C LEU A 42 10.98 -1.94 -4.73
N GLY A 43 11.70 -2.71 -3.90
CA GLY A 43 12.93 -2.32 -3.24
C GLY A 43 12.67 -1.94 -1.79
N TRP A 44 13.07 -2.82 -0.88
CA TRP A 44 12.98 -2.59 0.55
C TRP A 44 13.94 -1.47 0.99
N PRO A 45 13.47 -0.41 1.67
CA PRO A 45 14.31 0.69 2.12
C PRO A 45 15.17 0.28 3.34
N ALA A 46 16.35 0.91 3.49
CA ALA A 46 17.17 0.73 4.68
C ALA A 46 16.48 1.25 5.96
N ASP A 47 15.70 2.32 5.80
CA ASP A 47 14.86 2.88 6.85
C ASP A 47 13.48 2.17 6.87
N PRO A 48 13.08 1.51 7.97
CA PRO A 48 11.78 0.84 8.07
C PRO A 48 10.60 1.80 8.29
N ARG A 49 10.83 3.08 8.64
CA ARG A 49 9.76 4.06 8.93
C ARG A 49 8.80 4.28 7.74
N PRO A 50 9.26 4.44 6.49
CA PRO A 50 8.40 4.44 5.31
C PRO A 50 7.52 3.20 5.16
N VAL A 51 8.07 2.01 5.42
CA VAL A 51 7.32 0.74 5.32
C VAL A 51 6.22 0.73 6.36
N ALA A 52 6.55 0.99 7.63
CA ALA A 52 5.59 1.08 8.73
C ALA A 52 4.44 2.05 8.40
N TYR A 53 4.73 3.16 7.72
CA TYR A 53 3.75 4.18 7.39
C TYR A 53 2.72 3.70 6.36
N THR A 54 3.16 2.96 5.34
CA THR A 54 2.24 2.36 4.36
C THR A 54 1.32 1.32 5.01
N LEU A 55 1.83 0.51 5.96
CA LEU A 55 0.99 -0.43 6.72
C LEU A 55 -0.05 0.30 7.58
N ALA A 56 0.38 1.36 8.26
CA ALA A 56 -0.49 2.22 9.07
C ALA A 56 -1.60 2.88 8.22
N THR A 57 -1.25 3.31 7.00
CA THR A 57 -2.20 3.89 6.06
C THR A 57 -3.21 2.87 5.59
N ALA A 58 -2.79 1.69 5.13
CA ALA A 58 -3.72 0.63 4.72
C ALA A 58 -4.65 0.19 5.86
N TRP A 59 -4.13 0.12 7.09
CA TRP A 59 -4.95 -0.14 8.27
C TRP A 59 -6.01 0.95 8.49
N HIS A 60 -5.62 2.22 8.37
CA HIS A 60 -6.53 3.34 8.55
C HIS A 60 -7.61 3.43 7.47
N GLU A 61 -7.22 3.28 6.20
CA GLU A 61 -8.09 3.47 5.04
C GLU A 61 -9.04 2.30 4.83
N CYS A 62 -8.57 1.06 5.00
CA CYS A 62 -9.34 -0.12 4.58
C CYS A 62 -9.26 -1.30 5.55
N ARG A 63 -8.70 -1.11 6.76
CA ARG A 63 -8.52 -2.22 7.73
C ARG A 63 -7.81 -3.43 7.12
N LEU A 64 -6.85 -3.17 6.23
CA LEU A 64 -6.09 -4.18 5.47
C LEU A 64 -6.92 -5.00 4.47
N ASP A 65 -8.19 -4.68 4.25
CA ASP A 65 -8.93 -5.17 3.07
C ASP A 65 -8.47 -4.41 1.82
N LEU A 66 -7.52 -5.00 1.11
CA LEU A 66 -6.96 -4.39 -0.10
C LEU A 66 -7.90 -4.50 -1.32
N THR A 67 -9.11 -5.07 -1.15
CA THR A 67 -10.10 -5.35 -2.22
C THR A 67 -11.34 -4.45 -2.13
N ILE A 68 -11.31 -3.43 -1.27
CA ILE A 68 -12.44 -2.53 -1.02
C ILE A 68 -12.75 -1.62 -2.22
N ARG A 69 -14.03 -1.37 -2.44
CA ARG A 69 -14.57 -0.37 -3.38
C ARG A 69 -15.15 0.81 -2.60
N GLU A 70 -15.01 2.02 -3.14
CA GLU A 70 -15.66 3.23 -2.62
C GLU A 70 -17.17 3.03 -2.52
N GLU A 71 -17.73 3.35 -1.35
CA GLU A 71 -19.17 3.34 -1.18
C GLU A 71 -19.83 4.39 -2.09
N GLY A 72 -20.91 4.01 -2.77
CA GLY A 72 -21.58 4.89 -3.73
C GLY A 72 -20.89 4.99 -5.09
N LEU A 73 -19.74 4.33 -5.29
CA LEU A 73 -19.11 4.12 -6.61
C LEU A 73 -18.88 5.43 -7.39
N GLY A 74 -18.48 6.49 -6.68
CA GLY A 74 -18.22 7.83 -7.24
C GLY A 74 -19.47 8.68 -7.51
N ARG A 75 -20.67 8.23 -7.12
CA ARG A 75 -21.90 9.01 -7.29
C ARG A 75 -21.77 10.40 -6.64
N GLY A 76 -22.01 11.44 -7.45
CA GLY A 76 -21.91 12.83 -7.01
C GLY A 76 -20.52 13.46 -7.16
N HIS A 77 -19.52 12.69 -7.58
CA HIS A 77 -18.17 13.17 -7.82
C HIS A 77 -17.86 13.26 -9.31
N ALA A 78 -16.96 14.19 -9.70
CA ALA A 78 -16.53 14.34 -11.08
C ALA A 78 -15.85 13.07 -11.65
N TYR A 79 -15.09 12.34 -10.82
CA TYR A 79 -14.50 11.05 -11.19
C TYR A 79 -15.53 9.90 -11.31
N GLY A 80 -16.76 10.13 -10.87
CA GLY A 80 -17.89 9.21 -11.00
C GLY A 80 -18.55 9.22 -12.38
N VAL A 81 -18.21 10.19 -13.24
CA VAL A 81 -18.71 10.25 -14.60
C VAL A 81 -18.04 9.17 -15.45
N PRO A 82 -18.80 8.29 -16.13
CA PRO A 82 -18.21 7.23 -16.95
C PRO A 82 -17.36 7.78 -18.10
N VAL A 83 -16.19 7.17 -18.32
CA VAL A 83 -15.37 7.37 -19.52
C VAL A 83 -15.29 6.02 -20.24
N ASN A 84 -15.77 5.96 -21.49
CA ASN A 84 -15.86 4.72 -22.27
C ASN A 84 -16.56 3.57 -21.51
N GLY A 85 -17.69 3.89 -20.87
CA GLY A 85 -18.51 2.93 -20.13
C GLY A 85 -17.96 2.48 -18.78
N ARG A 86 -16.87 3.09 -18.30
CA ARG A 86 -16.19 2.72 -17.04
C ARG A 86 -16.12 3.89 -16.07
N VAL A 87 -16.24 3.59 -14.78
CA VAL A 87 -16.16 4.58 -13.70
C VAL A 87 -14.91 4.35 -12.86
N TYR A 88 -14.18 5.42 -12.58
CA TYR A 88 -12.89 5.43 -11.89
C TYR A 88 -13.06 5.95 -10.46
N TYR A 89 -14.00 5.34 -9.74
CA TYR A 89 -14.20 5.49 -8.30
C TYR A 89 -13.11 4.75 -7.51
N GLY A 90 -13.01 5.06 -6.21
CA GLY A 90 -12.01 4.55 -5.27
C GLY A 90 -11.93 3.03 -5.24
N ARG A 91 -10.74 2.49 -5.49
CA ARG A 91 -10.45 1.06 -5.35
C ARG A 91 -9.19 0.82 -4.52
N GLY A 92 -9.24 -0.24 -3.72
CA GLY A 92 -8.09 -0.76 -2.99
C GLY A 92 -7.64 0.14 -1.84
N ALA A 93 -6.42 -0.13 -1.36
CA ALA A 93 -5.88 0.40 -0.10
C ALA A 93 -5.65 1.92 -0.10
N ALA A 94 -5.43 2.51 -1.28
CA ALA A 94 -5.26 3.94 -1.45
C ALA A 94 -6.54 4.66 -1.90
N GLN A 95 -7.66 3.94 -2.04
CA GLN A 95 -8.90 4.46 -2.64
C GLN A 95 -8.65 5.21 -3.96
N LEU A 96 -7.99 4.53 -4.91
CA LEU A 96 -7.57 5.13 -6.17
C LEU A 96 -8.76 5.66 -6.98
N THR A 97 -8.83 6.97 -7.21
CA THR A 97 -9.87 7.64 -8.00
C THR A 97 -9.27 8.30 -9.25
N TRP A 98 -10.11 8.73 -10.19
CA TRP A 98 -9.74 9.44 -11.43
C TRP A 98 -9.00 8.59 -12.48
N ILE A 99 -9.47 8.65 -13.73
CA ILE A 99 -8.87 7.90 -14.86
C ILE A 99 -7.37 8.17 -15.04
N ASP A 100 -6.89 9.39 -14.79
CA ASP A 100 -5.48 9.74 -14.95
C ASP A 100 -4.57 9.03 -13.96
N ASN A 101 -5.06 8.76 -12.76
CA ASN A 101 -4.34 7.93 -11.79
C ASN A 101 -4.31 6.48 -12.28
N TYR A 102 -5.44 5.93 -12.78
CA TYR A 102 -5.46 4.59 -13.37
C TYR A 102 -4.51 4.46 -14.56
N ARG A 103 -4.40 5.48 -15.43
CA ARG A 103 -3.39 5.54 -16.51
C ARG A 103 -1.96 5.53 -15.96
N THR A 104 -1.70 6.35 -14.94
CA THR A 104 -0.38 6.50 -14.33
C THR A 104 0.08 5.18 -13.71
N PHE A 105 -0.72 4.58 -12.84
CA PHE A 105 -0.39 3.30 -12.24
C PHE A 105 -0.43 2.16 -13.25
N GLY A 106 -1.34 2.19 -14.24
CA GLY A 106 -1.39 1.17 -15.29
C GLY A 106 -0.07 1.09 -16.06
N ARG A 107 0.49 2.25 -16.43
CA ARG A 107 1.80 2.35 -17.07
C ARG A 107 2.94 1.88 -16.16
N LEU A 108 2.96 2.30 -14.89
CA LEU A 108 4.01 1.91 -13.94
C LEU A 108 3.99 0.41 -13.62
N LEU A 109 2.82 -0.20 -13.64
CA LEU A 109 2.60 -1.60 -13.31
C LEU A 109 2.57 -2.51 -14.55
N GLY A 110 2.50 -1.95 -15.76
CA GLY A 110 2.28 -2.73 -16.98
C GLY A 110 0.92 -3.44 -17.00
N LEU A 111 -0.11 -2.81 -16.42
CA LEU A 111 -1.47 -3.31 -16.32
C LEU A 111 -2.43 -2.40 -17.06
N ASP A 112 -3.43 -2.98 -17.74
CA ASP A 112 -4.50 -2.20 -18.37
C ASP A 112 -5.57 -1.78 -17.33
N LEU A 113 -5.17 -0.91 -16.40
CA LEU A 113 -6.04 -0.36 -15.37
C LEU A 113 -7.14 0.57 -15.94
N VAL A 114 -7.01 1.00 -17.20
CA VAL A 114 -8.03 1.81 -17.88
C VAL A 114 -9.10 0.91 -18.50
N GLY A 115 -8.69 -0.13 -19.21
CA GLY A 115 -9.59 -1.13 -19.79
C GLY A 115 -10.20 -2.08 -18.76
N ASP A 116 -9.53 -2.30 -17.63
CA ASP A 116 -10.03 -3.09 -16.50
C ASP A 116 -9.64 -2.46 -15.15
N PRO A 117 -10.42 -1.47 -14.66
CA PRO A 117 -10.13 -0.79 -13.40
C PRO A 117 -10.25 -1.70 -12.17
N ASP A 118 -10.93 -2.85 -12.28
CA ASP A 118 -11.04 -3.80 -11.17
C ASP A 118 -9.73 -4.56 -10.90
N LEU A 119 -8.74 -4.47 -11.80
CA LEU A 119 -7.37 -4.90 -11.50
C LEU A 119 -6.77 -4.16 -10.29
N ALA A 120 -7.26 -2.95 -9.94
CA ALA A 120 -6.87 -2.24 -8.73
C ALA A 120 -7.38 -2.89 -7.43
N LEU A 121 -8.30 -3.85 -7.52
CA LEU A 121 -8.82 -4.63 -6.38
C LEU A 121 -8.06 -5.93 -6.17
N VAL A 122 -7.15 -6.29 -7.07
CA VAL A 122 -6.23 -7.40 -6.84
C VAL A 122 -5.29 -6.99 -5.70
N PRO A 123 -5.20 -7.74 -4.57
CA PRO A 123 -4.44 -7.32 -3.40
C PRO A 123 -2.99 -6.91 -3.69
N ALA A 124 -2.30 -7.66 -4.56
CA ALA A 124 -0.94 -7.33 -4.97
C ALA A 124 -0.85 -6.00 -5.75
N THR A 125 -1.80 -5.73 -6.65
CA THR A 125 -1.88 -4.46 -7.40
C THR A 125 -2.23 -3.30 -6.47
N SER A 126 -3.20 -3.51 -5.58
CA SER A 126 -3.66 -2.53 -4.58
C SER A 126 -2.52 -2.10 -3.64
N ALA A 127 -1.76 -3.08 -3.11
CA ALA A 127 -0.56 -2.84 -2.32
C ALA A 127 0.50 -2.07 -3.11
N ALA A 128 0.76 -2.46 -4.36
CA ALA A 128 1.72 -1.79 -5.23
C ALA A 128 1.36 -0.32 -5.50
N ILE A 129 0.08 -0.04 -5.77
CA ILE A 129 -0.43 1.32 -5.97
C ILE A 129 -0.15 2.16 -4.73
N LEU A 130 -0.46 1.64 -3.53
CA LEU A 130 -0.20 2.36 -2.28
C LEU A 130 1.29 2.66 -2.08
N VAL A 131 2.16 1.66 -2.26
CA VAL A 131 3.61 1.83 -2.06
C VAL A 131 4.19 2.82 -3.07
N LEU A 132 3.92 2.65 -4.37
CA LEU A 132 4.41 3.55 -5.41
C LEU A 132 3.88 4.98 -5.22
N GLY A 133 2.58 5.12 -4.97
CA GLY A 133 1.96 6.43 -4.83
C GLY A 133 2.48 7.19 -3.61
N ALA A 134 2.72 6.49 -2.50
CA ALA A 134 3.30 7.10 -1.32
C ALA A 134 4.79 7.42 -1.47
N ARG A 135 5.57 6.49 -2.04
CA ARG A 135 7.02 6.66 -2.24
C ARG A 135 7.31 7.81 -3.20
N ASP A 136 6.59 7.86 -4.32
CA ASP A 136 6.91 8.74 -5.45
C ASP A 136 6.02 10.00 -5.50
N GLY A 137 5.08 10.15 -4.55
CA GLY A 137 4.24 11.35 -4.41
C GLY A 137 3.20 11.49 -5.51
N LEU A 138 2.66 10.36 -5.98
CA LEU A 138 1.73 10.31 -7.13
C LEU A 138 0.28 10.62 -6.73
N PHE A 139 -0.06 10.54 -5.44
CA PHE A 139 -1.38 10.92 -4.95
C PHE A 139 -1.52 12.42 -4.77
N ARG A 140 -0.47 13.07 -4.23
CA ARG A 140 -0.41 14.51 -3.99
C ARG A 140 1.00 15.04 -4.29
N PRO A 141 1.15 15.99 -5.24
CA PRO A 141 2.45 16.53 -5.61
C PRO A 141 3.23 17.06 -4.40
N GLY A 142 4.50 16.69 -4.31
CA GLY A 142 5.41 17.13 -3.24
C GLY A 142 5.24 16.42 -1.91
N HIS A 143 4.33 15.45 -1.78
CA HIS A 143 4.15 14.64 -0.57
C HIS A 143 4.63 13.20 -0.82
N THR A 144 5.89 12.92 -0.49
CA THR A 144 6.55 11.61 -0.65
C THR A 144 6.91 11.03 0.71
N LEU A 145 7.08 9.71 0.80
CA LEU A 145 7.60 9.08 2.03
C LEU A 145 8.96 9.68 2.44
N GLY A 146 9.86 9.93 1.48
CA GLY A 146 11.18 10.51 1.76
C GLY A 146 11.15 11.96 2.26
N ARG A 147 10.03 12.68 2.09
CA ARG A 147 9.85 14.02 2.69
C ARG A 147 9.59 13.96 4.20
N TYR A 148 8.97 12.87 4.66
CA TYR A 148 8.53 12.73 6.05
C TYR A 148 9.40 11.79 6.87
N PHE A 149 10.22 10.97 6.20
CA PHE A 149 11.12 10.02 6.83
C PHE A 149 12.48 10.09 6.15
N ASP A 150 13.45 10.68 6.83
CA ASP A 150 14.85 10.72 6.42
C ASP A 150 15.78 10.74 7.65
N ALA A 151 17.07 11.00 7.47
CA ALA A 151 18.05 11.01 8.55
C ALA A 151 17.78 12.07 9.64
N HIS A 152 16.99 13.10 9.33
CA HIS A 152 16.69 14.25 10.20
C HIS A 152 15.20 14.42 10.48
N THR A 153 14.34 13.71 9.76
CA THR A 153 12.89 13.84 9.80
C THR A 153 12.25 12.51 10.16
N ASP A 154 11.35 12.54 11.15
CA ASP A 154 10.42 11.46 11.47
C ASP A 154 9.05 12.07 11.78
N ASP A 155 8.24 12.26 10.74
CA ASP A 155 6.95 12.95 10.84
C ASP A 155 5.79 12.09 10.30
N PRO A 156 5.39 11.03 11.04
CA PRO A 156 4.25 10.22 10.65
C PRO A 156 2.91 10.96 10.76
N VAL A 157 2.85 12.10 11.46
CA VAL A 157 1.64 12.93 11.55
C VAL A 157 1.44 13.70 10.25
N GLY A 158 2.47 14.44 9.81
CA GLY A 158 2.47 15.20 8.57
C GLY A 158 2.44 14.33 7.33
N ALA A 159 2.98 13.11 7.41
CA ALA A 159 2.92 12.11 6.34
C ALA A 159 1.48 11.80 5.89
N ARG A 160 0.46 12.12 6.69
CA ARG A 160 -0.94 11.98 6.26
C ARG A 160 -1.21 12.72 4.95
N ALA A 161 -0.55 13.84 4.75
CA ALA A 161 -0.64 14.63 3.52
C ALA A 161 -0.26 13.87 2.24
N ILE A 162 0.43 12.71 2.33
CA ILE A 162 0.68 11.83 1.19
C ILE A 162 -0.64 11.36 0.55
N VAL A 163 -1.55 10.83 1.36
CA VAL A 163 -2.83 10.29 0.86
C VAL A 163 -3.92 11.35 0.89
N ASN A 164 -4.03 12.11 1.99
CA ASN A 164 -5.08 13.11 2.14
C ASN A 164 -4.64 14.28 3.03
N GLY A 165 -5.13 15.49 2.76
CA GLY A 165 -4.80 16.72 3.49
C GLY A 165 -5.48 16.88 4.85
N ASP A 166 -5.93 15.80 5.50
CA ASP A 166 -6.71 15.82 6.74
C ASP A 166 -5.88 15.49 8.01
N GLY A 167 -4.59 15.84 7.99
CA GLY A 167 -3.63 15.54 9.05
C GLY A 167 -4.06 16.01 10.45
N ALA A 168 -4.74 17.16 10.56
CA ALA A 168 -5.27 17.67 11.83
C ALA A 168 -6.29 16.72 12.49
N LYS A 169 -7.01 15.91 11.70
CA LYS A 169 -8.02 14.98 12.18
C LYS A 169 -7.46 13.57 12.40
N ASN A 170 -6.66 13.09 11.45
CA ASN A 170 -6.27 11.68 11.39
C ASN A 170 -4.78 11.42 11.62
N GLY A 171 -3.91 12.43 11.50
CA GLY A 171 -2.46 12.28 11.56
C GLY A 171 -1.98 11.64 12.88
N ALA A 172 -2.46 12.11 14.02
CA ALA A 172 -2.07 11.55 15.33
C ALA A 172 -2.47 10.07 15.50
N ARG A 173 -3.65 9.68 14.99
CA ARG A 173 -4.13 8.30 15.03
C ARG A 173 -3.26 7.40 14.16
N ILE A 174 -2.96 7.83 12.94
CA ILE A 174 -2.11 7.08 12.00
C ILE A 174 -0.69 6.97 12.54
N ALA A 175 -0.16 8.02 13.17
CA ALA A 175 1.13 7.98 13.85
C ALA A 175 1.15 6.94 14.99
N GLY A 176 0.02 6.75 15.68
CA GLY A 176 -0.13 5.65 16.65
C GLY A 176 0.02 4.27 16.00
N TYR A 177 -0.65 4.04 14.88
CA TYR A 177 -0.53 2.78 14.12
C TYR A 177 0.88 2.58 13.57
N HIS A 178 1.49 3.65 13.04
CA HIS A 178 2.86 3.66 12.53
C HIS A 178 3.84 3.16 13.59
N ARG A 179 3.78 3.67 14.83
CA ARG A 179 4.65 3.21 15.93
C ARG A 179 4.52 1.71 16.19
N SER A 180 3.30 1.18 16.20
CA SER A 180 3.07 -0.26 16.41
C SER A 180 3.63 -1.10 15.25
N PHE A 181 3.44 -0.68 14.01
CA PHE A 181 3.98 -1.37 12.85
C PHE A 181 5.50 -1.27 12.78
N LEU A 182 6.07 -0.12 13.12
CA LEU A 182 7.51 0.09 13.17
C LEU A 182 8.15 -0.85 14.20
N ALA A 183 7.60 -0.91 15.41
CA ALA A 183 8.07 -1.84 16.45
C ALA A 183 8.00 -3.31 16.00
N ALA A 184 6.99 -3.68 15.19
CA ALA A 184 6.87 -5.02 14.63
C ALA A 184 7.92 -5.29 13.54
N LEU A 185 8.23 -4.30 12.69
CA LEU A 185 9.28 -4.40 11.68
C LEU A 185 10.66 -4.50 12.33
N GLU A 186 10.97 -3.67 13.32
CA GLU A 186 12.24 -3.68 14.04
C GLU A 186 12.51 -5.02 14.73
N ALA A 187 11.48 -5.65 15.32
CA ALA A 187 11.60 -6.98 15.92
C ALA A 187 11.83 -8.10 14.88
N ALA A 188 11.58 -7.82 13.60
CA ALA A 188 11.63 -8.79 12.51
C ALA A 188 12.82 -8.57 11.57
N LEU A 189 13.50 -7.44 11.67
CA LEU A 189 14.73 -7.15 10.93
C LEU A 189 15.93 -7.68 11.73
N PRO A 190 16.86 -8.42 11.09
CA PRO A 190 18.04 -8.91 11.77
C PRO A 190 18.90 -7.75 12.29
N ALA A 191 19.43 -7.89 13.51
CA ALA A 191 20.34 -6.92 14.11
C ALA A 191 21.56 -6.71 13.20
N GLY A 192 21.87 -5.46 12.85
CA GLY A 192 23.03 -5.11 12.02
C GLY A 192 22.81 -5.08 10.51
N ALA A 193 21.55 -5.12 10.03
CA ALA A 193 21.25 -5.01 8.61
C ALA A 193 21.37 -3.55 8.08
N ALA A 194 22.58 -3.01 8.12
CA ALA A 194 22.94 -1.84 7.34
C ALA A 194 24.21 -2.18 6.55
N GLN A 195 24.07 -2.36 5.23
CA GLN A 195 24.79 -1.62 4.19
C GLN A 195 24.80 -2.35 2.84
N GLY A 196 24.54 -1.58 1.78
CA GLY A 196 24.67 -1.97 0.38
C GLY A 196 23.38 -1.73 -0.40
N ALA A 197 23.24 -0.53 -0.98
CA ALA A 197 22.33 -0.32 -2.08
C ALA A 197 22.80 -1.19 -3.26
N ALA A 198 22.22 -2.38 -3.40
CA ALA A 198 22.28 -3.10 -4.66
C ALA A 198 21.44 -2.34 -5.68
N PRO A 199 21.83 -2.33 -6.97
CA PRO A 199 21.02 -1.70 -8.02
C PRO A 199 19.59 -2.23 -7.92
N SER A 200 18.63 -1.31 -7.98
CA SER A 200 17.21 -1.66 -8.06
C SER A 200 17.06 -2.77 -9.09
N PRO A 201 16.49 -3.93 -8.74
CA PRO A 201 16.20 -4.93 -9.75
C PRO A 201 15.44 -4.21 -10.87
N GLN A 202 15.88 -4.41 -12.12
CA GLN A 202 15.09 -4.04 -13.29
C GLN A 202 13.65 -4.46 -12.99
N PRO A 203 12.64 -3.60 -13.19
CA PRO A 203 11.26 -3.99 -12.97
C PRO A 203 11.04 -5.25 -13.79
N THR A 204 11.08 -6.42 -13.14
CA THR A 204 10.43 -7.58 -13.72
C THR A 204 9.03 -7.07 -13.94
N ALA A 205 8.52 -7.22 -15.17
CA ALA A 205 7.12 -6.96 -15.42
C ALA A 205 6.34 -7.52 -14.23
N TRP A 206 5.29 -6.83 -13.79
CA TRP A 206 4.41 -7.30 -12.72
C TRP A 206 3.77 -8.66 -13.03
N TRP A 207 4.25 -9.32 -14.10
CA TRP A 207 3.85 -10.62 -14.50
C TRP A 207 4.77 -11.58 -15.24
N PRO A 208 4.60 -12.90 -14.99
CA PRO A 208 3.64 -13.74 -15.76
C PRO A 208 2.72 -14.70 -14.93
N ARG A 209 1.36 -14.66 -15.09
CA ARG A 209 0.24 -15.57 -14.59
C ARG A 209 -1.25 -15.04 -14.46
N LEU A 210 -1.75 -14.09 -15.28
CA LEU A 210 -3.03 -13.31 -15.04
C LEU A 210 -4.17 -14.11 -15.61
N ARG A 211 -3.85 -15.21 -16.26
CA ARG A 211 -4.80 -16.22 -16.64
C ARG A 211 -5.43 -16.87 -15.41
N ASP A 212 -4.74 -17.03 -14.29
CA ASP A 212 -5.27 -17.82 -13.17
C ASP A 212 -6.01 -16.98 -12.11
N ALA A 213 -5.56 -15.74 -11.86
CA ALA A 213 -6.24 -14.83 -10.94
C ALA A 213 -7.54 -14.25 -11.53
N ILE A 214 -7.54 -13.87 -12.82
CA ILE A 214 -8.74 -13.43 -13.53
C ILE A 214 -9.78 -14.55 -13.58
N ARG A 215 -9.35 -15.79 -13.91
CA ARG A 215 -10.28 -16.95 -13.94
C ARG A 215 -10.96 -17.19 -12.59
N ARG A 216 -10.24 -17.05 -11.47
CA ARG A 216 -10.81 -17.27 -10.13
C ARG A 216 -11.74 -16.15 -9.67
N ASN A 217 -11.47 -14.90 -10.04
CA ASN A 217 -12.34 -13.78 -9.65
C ASN A 217 -13.58 -13.64 -10.54
N MET A 218 -13.50 -14.00 -11.83
CA MET A 218 -14.68 -14.02 -12.73
C MET A 218 -15.67 -15.14 -12.39
N GLN A 219 -15.26 -16.19 -11.68
CA GLN A 219 -16.13 -17.30 -11.26
C GLN A 219 -16.89 -17.04 -9.94
N LYS A 220 -16.52 -16.00 -9.18
CA LYS A 220 -17.19 -15.66 -7.90
C LYS A 220 -18.30 -14.61 -8.03
N GLY A 221 -18.55 -14.12 -9.24
CA GLY A 221 -19.55 -13.09 -9.54
C GLY A 221 -20.46 -13.42 -10.71
N ALA A 222 -20.59 -14.70 -11.07
CA ALA A 222 -21.58 -15.20 -12.02
C ALA A 222 -22.71 -15.91 -11.28
#